data_AF-A0A6G4ZWT7-F1
#
_entry.id   AF-A0A6G4ZWT7-F1
#
_cell.length_a   1.000
_cell.length_b   1.000
_cell.length_c   1.000
_cell.angle_alpha   90.00
_cell.angle_beta   90.00
_cell.angle_gamma   90.00
#
_symmetry.space_group_name_H-M   'P 1'
#
loop_
_entity.id
_entity.type
_entity.pdbx_description
1 polymer ?
#
loop_
_entity_poly.entity_id
_entity_poly.type
_entity_poly.pdbx_seq_one_letter_code
_entity_poly.pdbx_strand_id
1 'polypeptide(L)'
;MPNIKVFSGSSHCDLAQKVVDRLGIELGKVVLKKFSNQETCVEVGESVRGEDVYIIQSGCGEVNDNLMELLIMINACKIASASRVTAVIPCFPYARQDKKDKSRAPISAKLVANMLSVAGADHIITMDLHASQIQGFLTFRWTTCMLSLLFSSGFVRTYQSGATASLSPPTLEEPRGSQP
;
A
#
# COMPACT_ATOMS: atom_id res chain seq x y z
N MET A 1 21.70 13.27 -8.44
CA MET A 1 20.35 12.97 -7.92
C MET A 1 20.24 11.46 -7.89
N PRO A 2 19.78 10.83 -6.80
CA PRO A 2 19.53 9.38 -6.81
C PRO A 2 18.54 9.08 -7.94
N ASN A 3 18.79 8.02 -8.72
CA ASN A 3 17.87 7.64 -9.78
C ASN A 3 16.64 7.02 -9.12
N ILE A 4 15.47 7.35 -9.66
CA ILE A 4 14.20 6.85 -9.13
C ILE A 4 13.83 5.61 -9.96
N LYS A 5 13.55 4.51 -9.27
CA LYS A 5 13.07 3.27 -9.87
C LYS A 5 11.71 2.92 -9.29
N VAL A 6 10.74 2.65 -10.17
CA VAL A 6 9.39 2.29 -9.77
C VAL A 6 9.11 0.87 -10.24
N PHE A 7 8.72 -0.01 -9.32
CA PHE A 7 8.27 -1.37 -9.62
C PHE A 7 6.77 -1.49 -9.32
N SER A 8 6.09 -2.33 -10.11
CA SER A 8 4.70 -2.71 -9.86
C SER A 8 4.65 -4.12 -9.32
N GLY A 9 3.79 -4.34 -8.33
CA GLY A 9 3.30 -5.68 -8.01
C GLY A 9 2.18 -6.13 -8.97
N SER A 10 1.61 -7.30 -8.69
CA SER A 10 0.60 -7.99 -9.48
C SER A 10 -0.82 -7.45 -9.30
N SER A 11 -1.11 -6.67 -8.25
CA SER A 11 -2.48 -6.28 -7.94
C SER A 11 -3.06 -5.28 -8.95
N HIS A 12 -2.31 -4.22 -9.27
CA HIS A 12 -2.77 -3.15 -10.18
C HIS A 12 -1.61 -2.54 -10.97
N CYS A 13 -1.24 -3.18 -12.08
CA CYS A 13 -0.23 -2.66 -13.00
C CYS A 13 -0.66 -1.36 -13.70
N ASP A 14 -1.95 -1.18 -14.01
CA ASP A 14 -2.48 0.03 -14.64
C ASP A 14 -2.24 1.30 -13.79
N LEU A 15 -2.38 1.18 -12.46
CA LEU A 15 -2.10 2.30 -11.56
C LEU A 15 -0.60 2.64 -11.58
N ALA A 16 0.26 1.63 -11.52
CA ALA A 16 1.69 1.84 -11.57
C ALA A 16 2.12 2.48 -12.91
N GLN A 17 1.53 2.04 -14.03
CA GLN A 17 1.78 2.61 -15.35
C GLN A 17 1.39 4.10 -15.40
N LYS A 18 0.19 4.46 -14.93
CA LYS A 18 -0.24 5.86 -14.87
C LYS A 18 0.66 6.74 -14.00
N VAL A 19 1.25 6.18 -12.94
CA VAL A 19 2.19 6.90 -12.09
C VAL A 19 3.50 7.15 -12.83
N VAL A 20 4.08 6.14 -13.48
CA VAL A 20 5.34 6.31 -14.22
C VAL A 20 5.18 7.19 -15.46
N ASP A 21 4.04 7.13 -16.14
CA ASP A 21 3.71 8.00 -17.28
C ASP A 21 3.69 9.48 -16.86
N ARG A 22 3.14 9.78 -15.67
CA ARG A 22 3.13 11.14 -15.12
C ARG A 22 4.51 11.62 -14.65
N LEU A 23 5.36 10.70 -14.22
CA LEU A 23 6.73 10.99 -13.80
C LEU A 23 7.71 11.05 -14.98
N GLY A 24 7.29 10.58 -16.17
CA GLY A 24 8.15 10.51 -17.35
C GLY A 24 9.27 9.47 -17.23
N ILE A 25 9.03 8.38 -16.50
CA ILE A 25 9.99 7.29 -16.29
C ILE A 25 9.42 5.96 -16.80
N GLU A 26 10.29 4.98 -17.01
CA GLU A 26 9.85 3.62 -17.37
C GLU A 26 9.63 2.76 -16.12
N LEU A 27 8.71 1.82 -16.22
CA LEU A 27 8.46 0.84 -15.17
C LEU A 27 9.64 -0.14 -15.08
N GLY A 28 10.06 -0.43 -13.86
CA GLY A 28 11.16 -1.33 -13.60
C GLY A 28 10.83 -2.77 -13.99
N LYS A 29 11.84 -3.49 -14.48
CA LYS A 29 11.73 -4.90 -14.90
C LYS A 29 11.69 -5.79 -13.67
N VAL A 30 10.52 -6.37 -13.42
CA VAL A 30 10.32 -7.39 -12.40
C VAL A 30 9.62 -8.59 -13.01
N VAL A 31 10.08 -9.79 -12.64
CA VAL A 31 9.43 -11.04 -13.01
C VAL A 31 8.69 -11.55 -11.78
N LEU A 32 7.36 -11.56 -11.87
CA LEU A 32 6.47 -12.09 -10.85
C LEU A 32 5.91 -13.43 -11.34
N LYS A 33 6.13 -14.49 -10.56
CA LYS A 33 5.63 -15.83 -10.87
C LYS A 33 4.99 -16.43 -9.63
N LYS A 34 3.96 -17.24 -9.82
CA LYS A 34 3.43 -18.12 -8.77
C LYS A 34 3.79 -19.56 -9.12
N PHE A 35 4.41 -20.26 -8.19
CA PHE A 35 4.69 -21.68 -8.33
C PHE A 35 3.42 -22.51 -8.13
N SER A 36 3.45 -23.79 -8.54
CA SER A 36 2.30 -24.70 -8.44
C SER A 36 1.83 -24.96 -7.00
N ASN A 37 2.69 -24.71 -6.01
CA ASN A 37 2.40 -24.76 -4.58
C ASN A 37 1.86 -23.43 -4.01
N GLN A 38 1.52 -22.45 -4.87
CA GLN A 38 1.07 -21.10 -4.51
C GLN A 38 2.14 -20.20 -3.87
N GLU A 39 3.41 -20.58 -3.90
CA GLU A 39 4.48 -19.69 -3.46
C GLU A 39 4.72 -18.57 -4.48
N THR A 40 4.87 -17.35 -3.97
CA THR A 40 5.20 -16.17 -4.78
C THR A 40 6.71 -16.11 -5.01
N CYS A 41 7.11 -16.03 -6.27
CA CYS A 41 8.48 -15.83 -6.71
C CYS A 41 8.63 -14.46 -7.36
N VAL A 42 9.64 -13.71 -6.91
CA VAL A 42 9.95 -12.37 -7.38
C VAL A 42 11.41 -12.32 -7.79
N GLU A 43 11.67 -11.90 -9.01
CA GLU A 43 13.03 -11.67 -9.52
C GLU A 43 13.13 -10.23 -10.05
N VAL A 44 14.03 -9.43 -9.47
CA VAL A 44 14.31 -8.07 -9.95
C VAL A 44 15.26 -8.18 -11.15
N GLY A 45 14.81 -7.76 -12.32
CA GLY A 45 15.51 -7.92 -13.59
C GLY A 45 16.52 -6.82 -13.92
N GLU A 46 16.75 -5.89 -13.00
CA GLU A 46 17.69 -4.77 -13.18
C GLU A 46 18.41 -4.41 -11.88
N SER A 47 19.54 -3.71 -12.00
CA SER A 47 20.29 -3.25 -10.83
C SER A 47 19.57 -2.09 -10.14
N VAL A 48 19.34 -2.24 -8.83
CA VAL A 48 18.74 -1.21 -7.95
C VAL A 48 19.74 -0.61 -6.95
N ARG A 49 21.04 -0.93 -7.10
CA ARG A 49 22.08 -0.53 -6.15
C ARG A 49 22.25 0.99 -6.09
N GLY A 50 22.11 1.54 -4.88
CA GLY A 50 22.25 2.98 -4.64
C GLY A 50 21.08 3.83 -5.18
N GLU A 51 20.02 3.19 -5.68
CA GLU A 51 18.85 3.87 -6.23
C GLU A 51 17.74 4.05 -5.19
N ASP A 52 16.86 5.03 -5.45
CA ASP A 52 15.63 5.24 -4.70
C ASP A 52 14.51 4.40 -5.32
N VAL A 53 14.12 3.34 -4.62
CA VAL A 53 13.15 2.36 -5.12
C VAL A 53 11.76 2.63 -4.55
N TYR A 54 10.77 2.61 -5.42
CA TYR A 54 9.35 2.72 -5.08
C TYR A 54 8.63 1.47 -5.56
N ILE A 55 7.99 0.75 -4.65
CA ILE A 55 7.23 -0.45 -4.98
C ILE A 55 5.75 -0.12 -4.81
N ILE A 56 5.00 -0.16 -5.91
CA ILE A 56 3.56 0.10 -5.92
C ILE A 56 2.83 -1.23 -5.83
N GLN A 57 2.10 -1.43 -4.73
CA GLN A 57 1.25 -2.59 -4.54
C GLN A 57 -0.04 -2.23 -3.79
N SER A 58 -1.17 -2.81 -4.19
CA SER A 58 -2.44 -2.63 -3.51
C SER A 58 -2.90 -3.90 -2.81
N GLY A 59 -3.55 -3.79 -1.66
CA GLY A 59 -4.19 -4.93 -0.99
C GLY A 59 -5.55 -5.33 -1.58
N CYS A 60 -5.77 -5.20 -2.90
CA CYS A 60 -7.07 -5.52 -3.52
C CYS A 60 -7.09 -6.94 -4.13
N GLY A 61 -8.16 -7.71 -3.90
CA GLY A 61 -8.25 -9.11 -4.30
C GLY A 61 -7.63 -10.04 -3.25
N GLU A 62 -6.64 -10.84 -3.64
CA GLU A 62 -5.91 -11.76 -2.75
C GLU A 62 -4.94 -10.99 -1.84
N VAL A 63 -5.48 -10.41 -0.76
CA VAL A 63 -4.76 -9.51 0.17
C VAL A 63 -3.45 -10.13 0.68
N ASN A 64 -3.47 -11.41 1.03
CA ASN A 64 -2.31 -12.11 1.60
C ASN A 64 -1.21 -12.32 0.57
N ASP A 65 -1.58 -12.75 -0.64
CA ASP A 65 -0.62 -12.99 -1.71
C ASP A 65 0.04 -11.68 -2.15
N ASN A 66 -0.76 -10.61 -2.28
CA ASN A 66 -0.28 -9.28 -2.62
C ASN A 66 0.67 -8.72 -1.54
N LEU A 67 0.34 -8.95 -0.26
CA LEU A 67 1.18 -8.56 0.87
C LEU A 67 2.49 -9.33 0.88
N MET A 68 2.45 -10.65 0.69
CA MET A 68 3.65 -11.48 0.63
C MET A 68 4.53 -11.10 -0.56
N GLU A 69 3.94 -10.86 -1.72
CA GLU A 69 4.65 -10.36 -2.90
C GLU A 69 5.37 -9.04 -2.61
N LEU A 70 4.68 -8.08 -1.99
CA LEU A 70 5.27 -6.79 -1.59
C LEU A 70 6.45 -6.98 -0.63
N LEU A 71 6.31 -7.82 0.39
CA LEU A 71 7.38 -8.09 1.36
C LEU A 71 8.61 -8.71 0.70
N ILE A 72 8.40 -9.66 -0.22
CA ILE A 72 9.49 -10.28 -0.98
C ILE A 72 10.18 -9.26 -1.89
N MET A 73 9.41 -8.40 -2.58
CA MET A 73 9.97 -7.32 -3.41
C MET A 73 10.81 -6.33 -2.59
N ILE A 74 10.31 -5.90 -1.43
CA ILE A 74 11.03 -4.99 -0.52
C ILE A 74 12.34 -5.63 -0.09
N ASN A 75 12.29 -6.89 0.37
CA ASN A 75 13.47 -7.61 0.81
C ASN A 75 14.48 -7.79 -0.33
N ALA A 76 14.03 -8.16 -1.54
CA ALA A 76 14.86 -8.29 -2.73
C ALA A 76 15.58 -6.98 -3.07
N CYS A 77 14.90 -5.84 -2.98
CA CYS A 77 15.51 -4.53 -3.20
C CYS A 77 16.51 -4.15 -2.09
N LYS A 78 16.21 -4.51 -0.84
CA LYS A 78 17.07 -4.22 0.30
C LYS A 78 18.38 -4.99 0.24
N ILE A 79 18.33 -6.30 -0.05
CA ILE A 79 19.54 -7.13 -0.22
C ILE A 79 20.36 -6.71 -1.45
N ALA A 80 19.69 -6.20 -2.50
CA ALA A 80 20.34 -5.66 -3.69
C ALA A 80 20.97 -4.27 -3.45
N SER A 81 21.05 -3.81 -2.20
CA SER A 81 21.67 -2.56 -1.78
C SER A 81 21.02 -1.31 -2.38
N ALA A 82 19.69 -1.29 -2.47
CA ALA A 82 18.94 -0.06 -2.72
C ALA A 82 19.26 1.00 -1.65
N SER A 83 19.38 2.26 -2.06
CA SER A 83 19.64 3.37 -1.12
C SER A 83 18.45 3.56 -0.19
N ARG A 84 17.24 3.44 -0.73
CA ARG A 84 15.98 3.60 0.00
C ARG A 84 14.90 2.77 -0.66
N VAL A 85 14.10 2.09 0.15
CA VAL A 85 12.93 1.34 -0.32
C VAL A 85 11.66 1.97 0.22
N THR A 86 10.85 2.51 -0.68
CA THR A 86 9.54 3.12 -0.37
C THR A 86 8.43 2.19 -0.82
N ALA A 87 7.59 1.74 0.10
CA ALA A 87 6.40 0.99 -0.21
C ALA A 87 5.22 1.95 -0.45
N VAL A 88 4.68 1.96 -1.67
CA VAL A 88 3.48 2.72 -2.04
C VAL A 88 2.29 1.78 -1.99
N ILE A 89 1.45 1.97 -0.98
CA ILE A 89 0.32 1.11 -0.65
C ILE A 89 -0.98 1.93 -0.71
N PRO A 90 -1.62 2.07 -1.89
CA PRO A 90 -2.87 2.81 -2.06
C PRO A 90 -3.95 2.41 -1.06
N CYS A 91 -4.13 1.11 -0.84
CA CYS A 91 -5.08 0.56 0.12
C CYS A 91 -4.33 -0.30 1.13
N PHE A 92 -4.19 0.20 2.36
CA PHE A 92 -3.42 -0.48 3.40
C PHE A 92 -4.12 -1.79 3.83
N PRO A 93 -3.45 -2.95 3.71
CA PRO A 93 -4.07 -4.23 4.03
C PRO A 93 -4.32 -4.33 5.54
N TYR A 94 -5.44 -4.95 5.92
CA TYR A 94 -5.87 -5.11 7.32
C TYR A 94 -6.09 -3.80 8.09
N ALA A 95 -6.25 -2.65 7.42
CA ALA A 95 -6.43 -1.35 8.08
C ALA A 95 -7.65 -1.25 9.02
N ARG A 96 -8.67 -2.09 8.83
CA ARG A 96 -9.87 -2.13 9.70
C ARG A 96 -9.63 -2.85 11.04
N GLN A 97 -8.51 -3.55 11.19
CA GLN A 97 -8.13 -4.29 12.41
C GLN A 97 -7.02 -3.54 13.14
N ASP A 98 -7.25 -2.26 13.39
CA ASP A 98 -6.32 -1.32 14.01
C ASP A 98 -6.45 -1.25 15.54
N LYS A 99 -7.57 -1.73 16.10
CA LYS A 99 -7.81 -1.74 17.54
C LYS A 99 -8.29 -3.10 18.05
N LYS A 100 -8.23 -3.28 19.37
CA LYS A 100 -8.79 -4.47 20.02
C LYS A 100 -10.30 -4.30 20.19
N ASP A 101 -11.07 -4.84 19.26
CA ASP A 101 -12.55 -4.81 19.36
C ASP A 101 -13.10 -5.85 20.35
N LYS A 102 -12.38 -6.94 20.57
CA LYS A 102 -12.75 -8.02 21.50
C LYS A 102 -11.56 -8.40 22.38
N SER A 103 -11.84 -8.93 23.57
CA SER A 103 -10.81 -9.55 24.41
C SER A 103 -10.11 -10.65 23.62
N ARG A 104 -8.76 -10.59 23.53
CA ARG A 104 -7.88 -11.49 22.74
C ARG A 104 -7.92 -11.33 21.21
N ALA A 105 -8.50 -10.25 20.67
CA ALA A 105 -8.37 -9.96 19.23
C ALA A 105 -6.94 -9.48 18.86
N PRO A 106 -6.40 -9.89 17.71
CA PRO A 106 -5.14 -9.36 17.21
C PRO A 106 -5.29 -7.93 16.68
N ILE A 107 -4.19 -7.16 16.71
CA ILE A 107 -4.10 -5.88 16.01
C ILE A 107 -3.33 -6.15 14.71
N SER A 108 -4.04 -6.64 13.69
CA SER A 108 -3.42 -7.11 12.45
C SER A 108 -2.77 -5.97 11.67
N ALA A 109 -3.31 -4.74 11.72
CA ALA A 109 -2.68 -3.58 11.09
C ALA A 109 -1.26 -3.33 11.64
N LYS A 110 -1.05 -3.49 12.96
CA LYS A 110 0.26 -3.36 13.61
C LYS A 110 1.19 -4.50 13.20
N LEU A 111 0.68 -5.73 13.05
CA LEU A 111 1.46 -6.87 12.57
C LEU A 111 1.98 -6.63 11.14
N VAL A 112 1.10 -6.20 10.22
CA VAL A 112 1.47 -5.85 8.85
C VAL A 112 2.54 -4.76 8.82
N ALA A 113 2.35 -3.72 9.63
CA ALA A 113 3.30 -2.64 9.74
C ALA A 113 4.68 -3.15 10.20
N ASN A 114 4.73 -4.00 11.23
CA ASN A 114 5.97 -4.61 11.70
C ASN A 114 6.64 -5.48 10.60
N MET A 115 5.86 -6.24 9.83
CA MET A 115 6.39 -7.05 8.73
C MET A 115 7.04 -6.19 7.65
N LEU A 116 6.40 -5.07 7.26
CA LEU A 116 6.99 -4.11 6.32
C LEU A 116 8.29 -3.51 6.85
N SER A 117 8.34 -3.20 8.16
CA SER A 117 9.55 -2.71 8.82
C SER A 117 10.68 -3.73 8.75
N VAL A 118 10.40 -4.99 9.08
CA VAL A 118 11.40 -6.06 9.15
C VAL A 118 11.86 -6.47 7.75
N ALA A 119 10.98 -6.41 6.75
CA ALA A 119 11.33 -6.64 5.34
C ALA A 119 12.33 -5.59 4.80
N GLY A 120 12.44 -4.42 5.46
CA GLY A 120 13.41 -3.39 5.12
C GLY A 120 12.82 -2.18 4.40
N ALA A 121 11.52 -1.92 4.54
CA ALA A 121 10.93 -0.67 4.05
C ALA A 121 11.42 0.52 4.88
N ASP A 122 11.98 1.52 4.21
CA ASP A 122 12.47 2.74 4.85
C ASP A 122 11.36 3.82 4.95
N HIS A 123 10.38 3.77 4.04
CA HIS A 123 9.26 4.71 3.96
C HIS A 123 7.99 4.03 3.44
N ILE A 124 6.84 4.34 4.03
CA ILE A 124 5.52 3.94 3.50
C ILE A 124 4.74 5.16 3.02
N ILE A 125 4.21 5.07 1.81
CA ILE A 125 3.24 6.01 1.24
C ILE A 125 1.90 5.28 1.15
N THR A 126 0.86 5.80 1.77
CA THR A 126 -0.49 5.19 1.74
C THR A 126 -1.55 6.24 1.45
N MET A 127 -2.70 5.82 0.93
CA MET A 127 -3.88 6.68 0.81
C MET A 127 -4.93 6.27 1.83
N ASP A 128 -5.63 7.26 2.42
CA ASP A 128 -6.78 7.10 3.31
C ASP A 128 -6.68 5.94 4.33
N LEU A 129 -5.86 6.14 5.36
CA LEU A 129 -5.87 5.23 6.50
C LEU A 129 -7.23 5.26 7.20
N HIS A 130 -7.77 4.07 7.50
CA HIS A 130 -9.05 3.91 8.21
C HIS A 130 -9.07 4.67 9.54
N ALA A 131 -7.96 4.63 10.27
CA ALA A 131 -7.72 5.42 11.46
C ALA A 131 -6.36 6.10 11.34
N SER A 132 -6.30 7.40 11.66
CA SER A 132 -5.05 8.17 11.69
C SER A 132 -4.05 7.62 12.72
N GLN A 133 -4.54 6.91 13.75
CA GLN A 133 -3.72 6.26 14.78
C GLN A 133 -2.81 5.15 14.23
N ILE A 134 -3.13 4.59 13.05
CA ILE A 134 -2.29 3.58 12.38
C ILE A 134 -0.89 4.14 12.07
N GLN A 135 -0.75 5.45 11.87
CA GLN A 135 0.56 6.09 11.68
C GLN A 135 1.45 5.96 12.92
N GLY A 136 0.85 5.95 14.12
CA GLY A 136 1.56 5.76 15.39
C GLY A 136 2.02 4.32 15.64
N PHE A 137 1.68 3.38 14.75
CA PHE A 137 2.10 2.00 14.87
C PHE A 137 3.51 1.72 14.34
N LEU A 138 4.26 2.67 13.77
CA LEU A 138 5.63 2.41 13.31
C LEU A 138 6.67 3.36 13.88
N THR A 139 7.90 2.89 13.87
CA THR A 139 9.11 3.62 14.29
C THR A 139 9.71 4.48 13.16
N PHE A 140 9.22 4.36 11.91
CA PHE A 140 9.78 5.04 10.73
C PHE A 140 8.75 5.92 9.99
N ARG A 141 9.22 6.70 9.01
CA ARG A 141 8.45 7.78 8.36
C ARG A 141 7.24 7.23 7.60
N TRP A 142 6.07 7.85 7.80
CA TRP A 142 4.88 7.67 6.98
C TRP A 142 4.59 8.92 6.16
N THR A 143 4.08 8.73 4.94
CA THR A 143 3.35 9.76 4.22
C THR A 143 1.97 9.23 3.92
N THR A 144 0.95 9.81 4.55
CA THR A 144 -0.44 9.52 4.20
C THR A 144 -0.95 10.62 3.29
N CYS A 145 -1.41 10.26 2.09
CA CYS A 145 -2.16 11.16 1.24
C CYS A 145 -3.65 11.03 1.60
N MET A 146 -4.26 12.14 1.99
CA MET A 146 -5.70 12.19 2.24
C MET A 146 -6.41 12.42 0.91
N LEU A 147 -7.25 11.48 0.48
CA LEU A 147 -7.99 11.57 -0.78
C LEU A 147 -9.04 12.69 -0.71
N SER A 148 -9.51 13.05 0.48
CA SER A 148 -10.41 14.19 0.70
C SER A 148 -9.84 15.52 0.17
N LEU A 149 -8.52 15.71 0.21
CA LEU A 149 -7.84 16.90 -0.35
C LEU A 149 -7.72 16.86 -1.87
N LEU A 150 -7.64 15.66 -2.46
CA LEU A 150 -7.69 15.46 -3.91
C LEU A 150 -9.12 15.65 -4.44
N PHE A 151 -10.11 15.18 -3.70
CA PHE A 151 -11.49 15.45 -4.01
C PHE A 151 -11.83 16.92 -3.81
N SER A 152 -11.41 17.64 -2.76
CA SER A 152 -11.74 19.07 -2.68
C SER A 152 -11.21 19.88 -3.87
N SER A 153 -10.01 19.54 -4.38
CA SER A 153 -9.40 20.22 -5.53
C SER A 153 -9.99 19.81 -6.88
N GLY A 154 -10.43 18.55 -7.06
CA GLY A 154 -11.13 18.09 -8.26
C GLY A 154 -12.65 18.38 -8.24
N PHE A 155 -13.29 18.16 -7.11
CA PHE A 155 -14.71 18.43 -6.84
C PHE A 155 -15.00 19.92 -6.93
N VAL A 156 -14.19 20.83 -6.39
CA VAL A 156 -14.43 22.28 -6.63
C VAL A 156 -14.39 22.65 -8.13
N ARG A 157 -13.64 21.90 -8.95
CA ARG A 157 -13.63 22.08 -10.42
C ARG A 157 -14.86 21.50 -11.12
N THR A 158 -15.40 20.38 -10.67
CA THR A 158 -16.58 19.73 -11.28
C THR A 158 -17.92 20.24 -10.70
N TYR A 159 -17.91 20.72 -9.45
CA TYR A 159 -19.09 21.04 -8.64
C TYR A 159 -19.52 22.50 -8.69
N GLN A 160 -18.86 23.36 -9.49
CA GLN A 160 -19.48 24.61 -9.92
C GLN A 160 -20.67 24.41 -10.88
N SER A 161 -21.03 23.15 -11.21
CA SER A 161 -22.13 22.84 -12.14
C SER A 161 -23.35 22.10 -11.57
N GLY A 162 -23.43 21.73 -10.27
CA GLY A 162 -24.66 21.07 -9.80
C GLY A 162 -24.73 20.62 -8.32
N ALA A 163 -25.72 21.18 -7.63
CA ALA A 163 -26.46 20.77 -6.41
C ALA A 163 -25.85 19.72 -5.43
N THR A 164 -25.68 20.18 -4.19
CA THR A 164 -25.28 19.44 -2.97
C THR A 164 -26.30 18.40 -2.50
N ALA A 165 -25.85 17.15 -2.34
CA ALA A 165 -26.44 16.19 -1.41
C ALA A 165 -25.30 15.45 -0.68
N SER A 166 -25.12 15.75 0.61
CA SER A 166 -24.19 15.02 1.47
C SER A 166 -24.82 13.68 1.87
N LEU A 167 -24.51 12.63 1.12
CA LEU A 167 -24.83 11.26 1.52
C LEU A 167 -23.69 10.75 2.41
N SER A 168 -23.89 10.79 3.72
CA SER A 168 -23.09 9.99 4.65
C SER A 168 -23.36 8.50 4.36
N PRO A 169 -22.35 7.66 4.05
CA PRO A 169 -22.57 6.23 3.90
C PRO A 169 -23.13 5.68 5.22
N PRO A 170 -24.12 4.77 5.19
CA PRO A 170 -24.66 4.18 6.40
C PRO A 170 -23.54 3.41 7.12
N THR A 171 -23.39 3.70 8.41
CA THR A 171 -22.54 2.92 9.31
C THR A 171 -23.04 1.47 9.28
N LEU A 172 -22.29 0.58 8.64
CA LEU A 172 -22.56 -0.86 8.70
C LEU A 172 -22.18 -1.34 10.12
N GLU A 173 -23.07 -1.13 11.09
CA GLU A 173 -23.03 -1.90 12.33
C GLU A 173 -23.52 -3.32 12.01
N GLU A 174 -22.63 -4.31 12.12
CA GLU A 174 -23.03 -5.72 12.12
C GLU A 174 -24.01 -5.97 13.28
N PRO A 175 -25.15 -6.66 13.04
CA PRO A 175 -26.04 -7.05 14.12
C PRO A 175 -25.30 -8.03 15.04
N ARG A 176 -25.19 -7.70 16.33
CA ARG A 176 -24.70 -8.60 17.36
C ARG A 176 -25.57 -9.84 17.38
N GLY A 177 -25.10 -10.92 16.76
CA GLY A 177 -25.71 -12.23 16.84
C GLY A 177 -25.78 -12.67 18.30
N SER A 178 -27.00 -12.92 18.76
CA SER A 178 -27.32 -13.65 19.98
C SER A 178 -26.63 -15.01 19.96
N GLN A 179 -25.81 -15.28 20.97
CA GLN A 179 -25.28 -16.62 21.22
C GLN A 179 -26.42 -17.58 21.58
N PRO A 180 -26.35 -18.86 21.18
CA PRO A 180 -26.88 -19.95 21.99
C PRO A 180 -25.93 -20.30 23.14
#